data_AF-A0A9Q1LMF4-F1
#
_entry.id   AF-A0A9Q1LMF4-F1
#
_cell.length_a   1.000
_cell.length_b   1.000
_cell.length_c   1.000
_cell.angle_alpha   90.00
_cell.angle_beta   90.00
_cell.angle_gamma   90.00
#
_symmetry.space_group_name_H-M   'P 1'
#
loop_
_entity.id
_entity.type
_entity.pdbx_description
1 polymer ?
#
loop_
_entity_poly.entity_id
_entity_poly.type
_entity_poly.pdbx_seq_one_letter_code
_entity_poly.pdbx_strand_id
1 'polypeptide(L)'
;MRTLNWFSPKHSTSDSTSPSTSQFSSPSRFAFLPSRPSFSEAVIDQTIEMAEPMITKWDPDTTTFAKVTSLFYENRKEAKDFIKCVNNLQKAMHFHASENSRSDKLVRAQSLMQIAMKRLQKEFYQILSINRAHLDPESISTVSSRTSISTRSSTSEFDVEDDDNDSASINACESITEVDDISIVIMADLRLIAECMISSGYTKECLKIYNVIRKSVIDEGIYRLGVEKLSSTQVHKMHWEVVDLKIKDWRNAMDVAMKILFNGERILCDHVFASSDAIRESCFTEISKDGAINLFSFPEIIAKNSKKSPEKVFRLLDMYTFIAEQWPEIETTFSFDSESAIRSQASISLVNLGESIRTALSEFETALQKESLKTPVAGGGIHHLTLEAMNYITLLADYNNVLSDILVESPPPAKGSLPESYFGIADSDESPAPAISLRFAW
;
A
#
# COMPACT_ATOMS: atom_id res chain seq x y z
N MET A 1 21.08 -1.92 -6.35
CA MET A 1 20.80 -3.17 -7.08
C MET A 1 21.53 -3.10 -8.43
N ARG A 2 22.55 -3.95 -8.63
CA ARG A 2 23.47 -3.85 -9.78
C ARG A 2 22.79 -4.33 -11.07
N THR A 3 22.59 -3.41 -12.00
CA THR A 3 22.22 -3.68 -13.39
C THR A 3 23.48 -4.08 -14.18
N LEU A 4 23.51 -5.29 -14.73
CA LEU A 4 24.58 -5.73 -15.63
C LEU A 4 24.19 -5.41 -17.08
N ASN A 5 24.59 -4.23 -17.55
CA ASN A 5 24.59 -3.85 -18.96
C ASN A 5 25.96 -4.14 -19.55
N TRP A 6 26.12 -5.19 -20.36
CA TRP A 6 27.33 -5.40 -21.15
C TRP A 6 26.98 -5.45 -22.63
N PHE A 7 27.47 -4.49 -23.42
CA PHE A 7 28.05 -4.68 -24.77
C PHE A 7 28.53 -3.32 -25.33
N SER A 8 29.83 -3.17 -25.54
CA SER A 8 30.44 -2.27 -26.53
C SER A 8 31.88 -2.72 -26.82
N PRO A 9 32.30 -2.88 -28.08
CA PRO A 9 33.64 -3.37 -28.44
C PRO A 9 34.65 -2.22 -28.59
N LYS A 10 35.88 -2.41 -28.09
CA LYS A 10 37.03 -1.58 -28.45
C LYS A 10 38.03 -2.42 -29.24
N HIS A 11 38.34 -1.97 -30.45
CA HIS A 11 39.47 -2.41 -31.25
C HIS A 11 40.78 -1.87 -30.66
N SER A 12 41.84 -2.68 -30.67
CA SER A 12 43.22 -2.20 -30.70
C SER A 12 44.13 -3.25 -31.33
N THR A 13 44.79 -2.84 -32.40
CA THR A 13 45.88 -3.47 -33.16
C THR A 13 47.23 -3.28 -32.46
N SER A 14 48.11 -4.29 -32.49
CA SER A 14 49.54 -4.10 -32.76
C SER A 14 50.28 -5.43 -33.00
N ASP A 15 51.21 -5.35 -33.96
CA ASP A 15 51.95 -6.39 -34.67
C ASP A 15 53.19 -7.00 -33.96
N SER A 16 53.67 -8.09 -34.59
CA SER A 16 55.08 -8.56 -34.73
C SER A 16 55.65 -9.41 -33.57
N THR A 17 56.46 -10.47 -33.74
CA THR A 17 57.18 -11.08 -34.88
C THR A 17 57.60 -12.52 -34.49
N SER A 18 57.69 -13.45 -35.45
CA SER A 18 58.18 -14.84 -35.29
C SER A 18 59.72 -14.93 -35.26
N PRO A 19 60.36 -16.11 -35.00
CA PRO A 19 60.57 -17.08 -36.08
C PRO A 19 60.58 -18.59 -35.72
N SER A 20 59.99 -19.35 -36.65
CA SER A 20 60.31 -20.70 -37.19
C SER A 20 61.13 -21.74 -36.41
N THR A 21 60.56 -22.95 -36.29
CA THR A 21 61.26 -24.20 -36.64
C THR A 21 60.26 -25.20 -37.25
N SER A 22 60.60 -25.71 -38.43
CA SER A 22 59.87 -26.70 -39.21
C SER A 22 60.08 -28.10 -38.66
N GLN A 23 59.07 -28.99 -38.78
CA GLN A 23 59.26 -30.34 -39.34
C GLN A 23 57.96 -31.18 -39.40
N PHE A 24 57.77 -31.79 -40.59
CA PHE A 24 56.97 -32.96 -40.96
C PHE A 24 55.43 -32.93 -40.90
N SER A 25 54.87 -32.71 -42.09
CA SER A 25 53.51 -33.06 -42.48
C SER A 25 53.35 -34.57 -42.64
N SER A 26 52.33 -35.15 -42.00
CA SER A 26 51.72 -36.43 -42.39
C SER A 26 50.19 -36.30 -42.24
N PRO A 27 49.40 -36.80 -43.21
CA PRO A 27 47.96 -36.52 -43.26
C PRO A 27 47.20 -37.47 -42.34
N SER A 28 47.04 -37.08 -41.08
CA SER A 28 46.10 -37.74 -40.18
C SER A 28 44.69 -37.37 -40.61
N ARG A 29 44.00 -38.31 -41.28
CA ARG A 29 42.54 -38.29 -41.45
C ARG A 29 41.90 -38.35 -40.07
N PHE A 30 41.77 -37.21 -39.40
CA PHE A 30 40.81 -37.08 -38.32
C PHE A 30 39.43 -37.02 -38.98
N ALA A 31 38.75 -38.16 -38.98
CA ALA A 31 37.30 -38.15 -39.05
C ALA A 31 36.82 -37.22 -37.94
N PHE A 32 36.11 -36.14 -38.30
CA PHE A 32 35.34 -35.35 -37.35
C PHE A 32 34.32 -36.29 -36.71
N LEU A 33 34.67 -36.88 -35.57
CA LEU A 33 33.69 -37.42 -34.66
C LEU A 33 32.82 -36.23 -34.23
N PRO A 34 31.49 -36.25 -34.40
CA PRO A 34 30.66 -35.20 -33.84
C PRO A 34 30.93 -35.17 -32.34
N SER A 35 31.43 -34.03 -31.86
CA SER A 35 31.60 -33.75 -30.44
C SER A 35 30.28 -34.07 -29.76
N ARG A 36 30.31 -35.04 -28.83
CA ARG A 36 29.14 -35.45 -28.06
C ARG A 36 28.58 -34.18 -27.37
N PRO A 37 27.29 -33.85 -27.55
CA PRO A 37 26.73 -32.64 -26.96
C PRO A 37 26.95 -32.65 -25.44
N SER A 38 27.26 -31.49 -24.87
CA SER A 38 27.43 -31.40 -23.42
C SER A 38 26.11 -31.79 -22.73
N PHE A 39 26.18 -32.22 -21.48
CA PHE A 39 24.97 -32.56 -20.73
C PHE A 39 24.00 -31.38 -20.66
N SER A 40 24.52 -30.17 -20.46
CA SER A 40 23.74 -28.93 -20.48
C SER A 40 23.12 -28.63 -21.84
N GLU A 41 23.85 -28.92 -22.92
CA GLU A 41 23.37 -28.75 -24.28
C GLU A 41 22.20 -29.70 -24.59
N ALA A 42 22.27 -30.96 -24.15
CA ALA A 42 21.15 -31.90 -24.29
C ALA A 42 19.93 -31.48 -23.45
N VAL A 43 20.15 -30.95 -22.25
CA VAL A 43 19.07 -30.48 -21.36
C VAL A 43 18.35 -29.27 -21.95
N ILE A 44 19.07 -28.28 -22.49
CA ILE A 44 18.42 -27.11 -23.10
C ILE A 44 17.66 -27.48 -24.38
N ASP A 45 18.21 -28.37 -25.22
CA ASP A 45 17.54 -28.81 -26.44
C ASP A 45 16.23 -29.53 -26.13
N GLN A 46 16.27 -30.52 -25.23
CA GLN A 46 15.08 -31.25 -24.82
C GLN A 46 14.03 -30.31 -24.21
N THR A 47 14.48 -29.33 -23.41
CA THR A 47 13.57 -28.35 -22.80
C THR A 47 12.92 -27.45 -23.85
N ILE A 48 13.68 -27.00 -24.86
CA ILE A 48 13.14 -26.21 -25.98
C ILE A 48 12.12 -27.04 -26.77
N GLU A 49 12.44 -28.29 -27.11
CA GLU A 49 11.54 -29.18 -27.87
C GLU A 49 10.21 -29.42 -27.13
N MET A 50 10.27 -29.56 -25.80
CA MET A 50 9.07 -29.69 -24.98
C MET A 50 8.29 -28.38 -24.83
N ALA A 51 8.99 -27.24 -24.76
CA ALA A 51 8.37 -25.96 -24.45
C ALA A 51 7.77 -25.25 -25.66
N GLU A 52 8.40 -25.38 -26.82
CA GLU A 52 8.01 -24.72 -28.06
C GLU A 52 6.56 -24.96 -28.49
N PRO A 53 6.02 -26.20 -28.55
CA PRO A 53 4.63 -26.40 -28.98
C PRO A 53 3.62 -25.73 -28.03
N MET A 54 3.92 -25.72 -26.74
CA MET A 54 3.06 -25.10 -25.72
C MET A 54 3.11 -23.58 -25.80
N ILE A 55 4.30 -22.99 -25.92
CA ILE A 55 4.50 -21.55 -25.97
C ILE A 55 3.95 -20.96 -27.27
N THR A 56 4.23 -21.61 -28.40
CA THR A 56 3.78 -21.13 -29.73
C THR A 56 2.27 -21.24 -29.91
N LYS A 57 1.62 -22.28 -29.34
CA LYS A 57 0.15 -22.38 -29.29
C LYS A 57 -0.49 -21.14 -28.67
N TRP A 58 0.15 -20.58 -27.65
CA TRP A 58 -0.34 -19.45 -26.86
C TRP A 58 0.31 -18.11 -27.22
N ASP A 59 0.98 -18.04 -28.37
CA ASP A 59 1.58 -16.80 -28.86
C ASP A 59 0.48 -15.78 -29.26
N PRO A 60 0.40 -14.63 -28.58
CA PRO A 60 -0.63 -13.63 -28.83
C PRO A 60 -0.47 -12.91 -30.17
N ASP A 61 0.67 -12.97 -30.85
CA ASP A 61 0.88 -12.28 -32.13
C ASP A 61 0.52 -13.14 -33.34
N THR A 62 0.82 -14.43 -33.27
CA THR A 62 0.64 -15.37 -34.39
C THR A 62 -0.71 -16.04 -34.37
N THR A 63 -1.22 -16.42 -33.20
CA THR A 63 -2.41 -17.27 -33.10
C THR A 63 -3.66 -16.43 -32.80
N THR A 64 -4.64 -16.43 -33.72
CA THR A 64 -5.93 -15.74 -33.53
C THR A 64 -6.70 -16.26 -32.31
N PHE A 65 -6.57 -17.54 -31.99
CA PHE A 65 -7.09 -18.15 -30.77
C PHE A 65 -6.48 -17.49 -29.51
N ALA A 66 -5.15 -17.45 -29.38
CA ALA A 66 -4.48 -16.81 -28.25
C ALA A 66 -4.71 -15.28 -28.17
N LYS A 67 -5.13 -14.64 -29.28
CA LYS A 67 -5.53 -13.22 -29.28
C LYS A 67 -6.83 -12.96 -28.52
N VAL A 68 -7.74 -13.90 -28.44
CA VAL A 68 -9.07 -13.67 -27.84
C VAL A 68 -9.25 -14.48 -26.57
N THR A 69 -8.74 -15.70 -26.54
CA THR A 69 -8.86 -16.61 -25.39
C THR A 69 -7.96 -16.22 -24.22
N SER A 70 -8.47 -16.36 -23.00
CA SER A 70 -7.66 -16.38 -21.78
C SER A 70 -7.32 -17.81 -21.36
N LEU A 71 -6.03 -18.05 -21.13
CA LEU A 71 -5.48 -19.34 -20.72
C LEU A 71 -5.98 -19.74 -19.32
N PHE A 72 -6.05 -18.80 -18.40
CA PHE A 72 -6.43 -19.08 -17.00
C PHE A 72 -7.93 -19.30 -16.82
N TYR A 73 -8.78 -18.67 -17.64
CA TYR A 73 -10.22 -18.90 -17.62
C TYR A 73 -10.64 -20.20 -18.32
N GLU A 74 -10.07 -20.51 -19.48
CA GLU A 74 -10.52 -21.69 -20.25
C GLU A 74 -10.03 -23.02 -19.67
N ASN A 75 -8.76 -23.09 -19.26
CA ASN A 75 -8.18 -24.33 -18.77
C ASN A 75 -7.08 -24.07 -17.76
N ARG A 76 -7.46 -24.01 -16.49
CA ARG A 76 -6.53 -23.75 -15.38
C ARG A 76 -5.44 -24.82 -15.22
N LYS A 77 -5.71 -26.08 -15.62
CA LYS A 77 -4.69 -27.13 -15.62
C LYS A 77 -3.64 -26.83 -16.68
N GLU A 78 -4.07 -26.49 -17.89
CA GLU A 78 -3.18 -26.07 -18.97
C GLU A 78 -2.39 -24.80 -18.61
N ALA A 79 -3.00 -23.86 -17.89
CA ALA A 79 -2.31 -22.68 -17.37
C ALA A 79 -1.17 -23.04 -16.42
N LYS A 80 -1.39 -23.98 -15.49
CA LYS A 80 -0.33 -24.48 -14.58
C LYS A 80 0.77 -25.19 -15.35
N ASP A 81 0.42 -25.99 -16.36
CA ASP A 81 1.40 -26.66 -17.22
C ASP A 81 2.21 -25.64 -18.04
N PHE A 82 1.59 -24.55 -18.51
CA PHE A 82 2.27 -23.43 -19.16
C PHE A 82 3.29 -22.77 -18.24
N ILE A 83 2.89 -22.42 -17.01
CA ILE A 83 3.81 -21.82 -16.01
C ILE A 83 4.98 -22.77 -15.71
N LYS A 84 4.71 -24.07 -15.52
CA LYS A 84 5.75 -25.08 -15.29
C LYS A 84 6.72 -25.17 -16.48
N CYS A 85 6.19 -25.16 -17.69
CA CYS A 85 6.96 -25.15 -18.93
C CYS A 85 7.91 -23.94 -19.01
N VAL A 86 7.41 -22.74 -18.72
CA VAL A 86 8.20 -21.50 -18.71
C VAL A 86 9.29 -21.55 -17.63
N ASN A 87 8.96 -21.99 -16.42
CA ASN A 87 9.94 -22.11 -15.33
C ASN A 87 11.04 -23.14 -15.65
N ASN A 88 10.71 -24.24 -16.31
CA ASN A 88 11.70 -25.23 -16.76
C ASN A 88 12.61 -24.65 -17.84
N LEU A 89 12.04 -23.93 -18.82
CA LEU A 89 12.81 -23.23 -19.84
C LEU A 89 13.78 -22.23 -19.22
N GLN A 90 13.32 -21.44 -18.24
CA GLN A 90 14.16 -20.49 -17.51
C GLN A 90 15.34 -21.19 -16.80
N LYS A 91 15.07 -22.29 -16.08
CA LYS A 91 16.12 -23.06 -15.37
C LYS A 91 17.14 -23.63 -16.35
N ALA A 92 16.69 -24.19 -17.47
CA ALA A 92 17.57 -24.72 -18.52
C ALA A 92 18.42 -23.61 -19.16
N MET A 93 17.84 -22.44 -19.41
CA MET A 93 18.58 -21.26 -19.90
C MET A 93 19.67 -20.83 -18.92
N HIS A 94 19.38 -20.74 -17.62
CA HIS A 94 20.39 -20.38 -16.60
C HIS A 94 21.51 -21.41 -16.51
N PHE A 95 21.17 -22.70 -16.51
CA PHE A 95 22.14 -23.80 -16.47
C PHE A 95 23.05 -23.82 -17.71
N HIS A 96 22.50 -23.55 -18.89
CA HIS A 96 23.28 -23.50 -20.12
C HIS A 96 24.11 -22.22 -20.24
N ALA A 97 23.58 -21.07 -19.81
CA ALA A 97 24.29 -19.80 -19.84
C ALA A 97 25.55 -19.79 -18.95
N SER A 98 25.57 -20.59 -17.87
CA SER A 98 26.78 -20.76 -17.05
C SER A 98 27.90 -21.55 -17.72
N GLU A 99 27.57 -22.42 -18.68
CA GLU A 99 28.57 -23.23 -19.40
C GLU A 99 28.98 -22.61 -20.73
N ASN A 100 28.02 -22.11 -21.52
CA ASN A 100 28.24 -21.59 -22.87
C ASN A 100 27.32 -20.39 -23.17
N SER A 101 27.87 -19.18 -23.10
CA SER A 101 27.11 -17.92 -23.23
C SER A 101 26.74 -17.50 -24.66
N ARG A 102 27.28 -18.16 -25.70
CA ARG A 102 27.09 -17.79 -27.13
C ARG A 102 26.56 -18.96 -27.96
N SER A 103 25.44 -19.54 -27.55
CA SER A 103 24.78 -20.63 -28.28
C SER A 103 23.50 -20.16 -28.97
N ASP A 104 23.28 -20.59 -30.21
CA ASP A 104 22.03 -20.36 -30.97
C ASP A 104 20.80 -20.90 -30.23
N LYS A 105 21.00 -21.92 -29.37
CA LYS A 105 19.97 -22.51 -28.51
C LYS A 105 19.48 -21.52 -27.47
N LEU A 106 20.38 -20.73 -26.89
CA LEU A 106 20.00 -19.66 -25.96
C LEU A 106 19.20 -18.57 -26.68
N VAL A 107 19.53 -18.24 -27.93
CA VAL A 107 18.75 -17.27 -28.73
C VAL A 107 17.33 -17.79 -28.98
N ARG A 108 17.18 -19.07 -29.33
CA ARG A 108 15.86 -19.70 -29.51
C ARG A 108 15.06 -19.75 -28.22
N ALA A 109 15.69 -20.17 -27.11
CA ALA A 109 15.06 -20.18 -25.80
C ALA A 109 14.64 -18.77 -25.33
N GLN A 110 15.47 -17.76 -25.60
CA GLN A 110 15.16 -16.35 -25.32
C GLN A 110 13.93 -15.88 -26.10
N SER A 111 13.81 -16.23 -27.38
CA SER A 111 12.64 -15.92 -28.20
C SER A 111 11.36 -16.54 -27.62
N LEU A 112 11.41 -17.83 -27.25
CA LEU A 112 10.30 -18.51 -26.59
C LEU A 112 9.94 -17.86 -25.25
N MET A 113 10.95 -17.47 -24.45
CA MET A 113 10.73 -16.76 -23.20
C MET A 113 10.00 -15.42 -23.43
N GLN A 114 10.37 -14.65 -24.46
CA GLN A 114 9.71 -13.39 -24.80
C GLN A 114 8.24 -13.59 -25.18
N ILE A 115 7.94 -14.62 -25.99
CA ILE A 115 6.56 -14.99 -26.36
C ILE A 115 5.77 -15.36 -25.10
N ALA A 116 6.33 -16.22 -24.26
CA ALA A 116 5.68 -16.65 -23.03
C ALA A 116 5.40 -15.48 -22.08
N MET A 117 6.36 -14.59 -21.90
CA MET A 117 6.21 -13.42 -21.04
C MET A 117 5.18 -12.42 -21.59
N LYS A 118 5.09 -12.26 -22.91
CA LYS A 118 4.05 -11.45 -23.54
C LYS A 118 2.65 -12.05 -23.30
N ARG A 119 2.53 -13.39 -23.34
CA ARG A 119 1.29 -14.08 -22.97
C ARG A 119 0.94 -13.87 -21.50
N LEU A 120 1.89 -14.05 -20.59
CA LEU A 120 1.65 -13.85 -19.15
C LEU A 120 1.28 -12.41 -18.79
N GLN A 121 1.93 -11.41 -19.42
CA GLN A 121 1.53 -10.01 -19.28
C GLN A 121 0.06 -9.79 -19.65
N LYS A 122 -0.38 -10.39 -20.76
CA LYS A 122 -1.76 -10.29 -21.22
C LYS A 122 -2.74 -10.98 -20.26
N GLU A 123 -2.43 -12.18 -19.79
CA GLU A 123 -3.26 -12.89 -18.79
C GLU A 123 -3.37 -12.10 -17.50
N PHE A 124 -2.24 -11.59 -16.99
CA PHE A 124 -2.19 -10.79 -15.78
C PHE A 124 -3.08 -9.54 -15.89
N TYR A 125 -2.99 -8.83 -17.02
CA TYR A 125 -3.86 -7.71 -17.33
C TYR A 125 -5.34 -8.12 -17.39
N GLN A 126 -5.67 -9.22 -18.07
CA GLN A 126 -7.05 -9.68 -18.23
C GLN A 126 -7.68 -10.09 -16.90
N ILE A 127 -6.96 -10.85 -16.07
CA ILE A 127 -7.42 -11.28 -14.75
C ILE A 127 -7.66 -10.07 -13.85
N LEU A 128 -6.72 -9.11 -13.80
CA LEU A 128 -6.88 -7.88 -13.02
C LEU A 128 -8.04 -7.00 -13.52
N SER A 129 -8.28 -6.96 -14.83
CA SER A 129 -9.28 -6.07 -15.43
C SER A 129 -10.70 -6.63 -15.37
N ILE A 130 -10.88 -7.95 -15.55
CA ILE A 130 -12.19 -8.61 -15.59
C ILE A 130 -12.72 -8.82 -14.17
N ASN A 131 -11.84 -9.14 -13.21
CA ASN A 131 -12.24 -9.47 -11.84
C ASN A 131 -12.26 -8.28 -10.88
N ARG A 132 -12.55 -7.06 -11.36
CA ARG A 132 -12.54 -5.86 -10.50
C ARG A 132 -13.41 -6.00 -9.26
N ALA A 133 -14.57 -6.63 -9.35
CA ALA A 133 -15.47 -6.85 -8.22
C ALA A 133 -14.93 -7.86 -7.19
N HIS A 134 -14.30 -8.95 -7.65
CA HIS A 134 -13.70 -9.96 -6.78
C HIS A 134 -12.38 -9.49 -6.15
N LEU A 135 -11.72 -8.53 -6.80
CA LEU A 135 -10.49 -7.91 -6.32
C LEU A 135 -10.75 -6.54 -5.69
N ASP A 136 -12.01 -6.17 -5.44
CA ASP A 136 -12.30 -4.93 -4.74
C ASP A 136 -11.80 -5.04 -3.30
N PRO A 137 -11.24 -3.96 -2.69
CA PRO A 137 -10.69 -4.04 -1.35
C PRO A 137 -11.68 -4.57 -0.29
N GLU A 138 -12.98 -4.33 -0.45
CA GLU A 138 -14.02 -4.89 0.44
C GLU A 138 -14.05 -6.42 0.39
N SER A 139 -14.13 -7.00 -0.81
CA SER A 139 -14.09 -8.45 -1.05
C SER A 139 -12.81 -9.11 -0.53
N ILE A 140 -11.69 -8.39 -0.54
CA ILE A 140 -10.41 -8.93 -0.07
C ILE A 140 -10.32 -8.91 1.45
N SER A 141 -10.79 -7.83 2.08
CA SER A 141 -10.84 -7.72 3.54
C SER A 141 -11.75 -8.79 4.16
N THR A 142 -12.89 -9.11 3.54
CA THR A 142 -13.78 -10.20 3.99
C THR A 142 -13.11 -11.57 3.91
N VAL A 143 -12.46 -11.89 2.79
CA VAL A 143 -11.74 -13.16 2.59
C VAL A 143 -10.60 -13.33 3.61
N SER A 144 -9.82 -12.27 3.86
CA SER A 144 -8.72 -12.30 4.85
C SER A 144 -9.20 -12.53 6.28
N SER A 145 -10.31 -11.88 6.66
CA SER A 145 -10.92 -12.04 7.98
C SER A 145 -11.38 -13.48 8.24
N ARG A 146 -11.81 -14.20 7.19
CA ARG A 146 -12.29 -15.59 7.31
C ARG A 146 -11.17 -16.63 7.26
N THR A 147 -10.17 -16.43 6.40
CA THR A 147 -9.00 -17.33 6.33
C THR A 147 -8.17 -17.32 7.61
N SER A 148 -8.10 -16.17 8.29
CA SER A 148 -7.51 -16.05 9.63
C SER A 148 -8.34 -16.72 10.74
N ILE A 149 -9.66 -16.79 10.60
CA ILE A 149 -10.54 -17.56 11.52
C ILE A 149 -10.40 -19.06 11.29
N SER A 150 -10.36 -19.51 10.03
CA SER A 150 -10.26 -20.92 9.66
C SER A 150 -8.90 -21.54 10.07
N THR A 151 -7.80 -20.78 9.94
CA THR A 151 -6.47 -21.23 10.41
C THR A 151 -6.36 -21.25 11.94
N ARG A 152 -7.10 -20.42 12.67
CA ARG A 152 -7.17 -20.46 14.15
C ARG A 152 -8.09 -21.54 14.71
N SER A 153 -9.00 -22.08 13.89
CA SER A 153 -9.87 -23.20 14.27
C SER A 153 -9.25 -24.58 14.00
N SER A 154 -8.14 -24.65 13.26
CA SER A 154 -7.47 -25.91 12.90
C SER A 154 -6.21 -26.16 13.74
N THR A 155 -6.34 -26.04 15.07
CA THR A 155 -5.42 -26.67 16.03
C THR A 155 -6.18 -27.69 16.86
N SER A 156 -6.63 -28.76 16.23
CA SER A 156 -6.91 -30.02 16.91
C SER A 156 -6.21 -31.13 16.15
N GLU A 157 -5.05 -31.51 16.69
CA GLU A 157 -4.30 -32.71 16.39
C GLU A 157 -5.18 -33.93 16.70
N PHE A 158 -5.61 -34.68 15.68
CA PHE A 158 -5.93 -36.11 15.77
C PHE A 158 -5.85 -36.76 14.38
N ASP A 159 -5.07 -37.84 14.33
CA ASP A 159 -5.01 -38.81 13.24
C ASP A 159 -6.38 -39.47 12.98
N VAL A 160 -6.58 -39.94 11.74
CA VAL A 160 -7.03 -41.29 11.30
C VAL A 160 -7.97 -41.21 10.07
N GLU A 161 -7.45 -41.76 8.95
CA GLU A 161 -8.03 -42.56 7.84
C GLU A 161 -9.44 -42.33 7.25
N ASP A 162 -9.48 -42.45 5.90
CA ASP A 162 -10.58 -42.77 4.95
C ASP A 162 -11.98 -43.12 5.52
N ASP A 163 -13.03 -42.48 5.00
CA ASP A 163 -14.11 -43.13 4.22
C ASP A 163 -15.08 -42.10 3.61
N ASP A 164 -15.71 -42.48 2.50
CA ASP A 164 -16.60 -41.76 1.62
C ASP A 164 -18.02 -41.44 2.19
N ASN A 165 -18.61 -40.37 1.64
CA ASN A 165 -20.05 -40.18 1.36
C ASN A 165 -21.07 -40.02 2.53
N ASP A 166 -21.55 -38.80 2.78
CA ASP A 166 -22.94 -38.41 2.46
C ASP A 166 -23.26 -36.95 2.82
N SER A 167 -24.10 -36.36 1.97
CA SER A 167 -24.57 -34.97 1.99
C SER A 167 -25.64 -34.66 3.05
N ALA A 168 -25.70 -33.37 3.43
CA ALA A 168 -26.89 -32.56 3.74
C ALA A 168 -26.97 -31.97 5.16
N SER A 169 -26.38 -30.78 5.35
CA SER A 169 -26.92 -29.73 6.25
C SER A 169 -26.23 -28.36 6.13
N ILE A 170 -26.10 -27.75 4.94
CA ILE A 170 -25.64 -26.34 4.81
C ILE A 170 -26.54 -25.54 3.86
N ASN A 171 -27.86 -25.61 4.05
CA ASN A 171 -28.80 -24.77 3.29
C ASN A 171 -29.12 -23.49 4.09
N ALA A 172 -28.16 -22.56 4.11
CA ALA A 172 -28.35 -21.12 4.42
C ALA A 172 -27.09 -20.25 4.18
N CYS A 173 -25.94 -20.83 3.80
CA CYS A 173 -24.65 -20.12 3.68
C CYS A 173 -24.08 -20.10 2.25
N GLU A 174 -24.84 -20.55 1.26
CA GLU A 174 -24.28 -20.94 -0.05
C GLU A 174 -24.01 -19.74 -0.99
N SER A 175 -24.70 -18.61 -0.82
CA SER A 175 -24.49 -17.44 -1.71
C SER A 175 -23.28 -16.58 -1.34
N ILE A 176 -22.72 -16.72 -0.14
CA ILE A 176 -21.55 -15.94 0.34
C ILE A 176 -20.26 -16.75 0.20
N THR A 177 -20.32 -18.09 0.14
CA THR A 177 -19.15 -18.96 -0.02
C THR A 177 -18.57 -18.94 -1.43
N GLU A 178 -19.43 -18.89 -2.47
CA GLU A 178 -18.96 -18.99 -3.86
C GLU A 178 -18.11 -17.79 -4.30
N VAL A 179 -18.49 -16.57 -3.92
CA VAL A 179 -17.78 -15.34 -4.31
C VAL A 179 -16.40 -15.26 -3.64
N ASP A 180 -16.30 -15.66 -2.38
CA ASP A 180 -15.06 -15.69 -1.61
C ASP A 180 -14.08 -16.76 -2.13
N ASP A 181 -14.59 -17.95 -2.49
CA ASP A 181 -13.79 -19.02 -3.10
C ASP A 181 -13.23 -18.62 -4.48
N ILE A 182 -14.02 -17.89 -5.27
CA ILE A 182 -13.58 -17.34 -6.56
C ILE A 182 -12.45 -16.32 -6.37
N SER A 183 -12.56 -15.41 -5.39
CA SER A 183 -11.52 -14.41 -5.10
C SER A 183 -10.19 -15.07 -4.70
N ILE A 184 -10.22 -16.12 -3.86
CA ILE A 184 -9.01 -16.89 -3.48
C ILE A 184 -8.36 -17.52 -4.71
N VAL A 185 -9.16 -18.10 -5.60
CA VAL A 185 -8.69 -18.71 -6.84
C VAL A 185 -8.01 -17.69 -7.75
N ILE A 186 -8.61 -16.52 -7.93
CA ILE A 186 -8.07 -15.43 -8.74
C ILE A 186 -6.76 -14.90 -8.15
N MET A 187 -6.71 -14.69 -6.83
CA MET A 187 -5.51 -14.24 -6.13
C MET A 187 -4.35 -15.24 -6.29
N ALA A 188 -4.63 -16.53 -6.20
CA ALA A 188 -3.64 -17.58 -6.43
C ALA A 188 -3.12 -17.58 -7.88
N ASP A 189 -4.00 -17.36 -8.87
CA ASP A 189 -3.60 -17.29 -10.27
C ASP A 189 -2.74 -16.04 -10.56
N LEU A 190 -3.10 -14.88 -9.99
CA LEU A 190 -2.27 -13.67 -10.04
C LEU A 190 -0.89 -13.90 -9.45
N ARG A 191 -0.82 -14.57 -8.29
CA ARG A 191 0.46 -14.92 -7.65
C ARG A 191 1.30 -15.83 -8.53
N LEU A 192 0.72 -16.88 -9.11
CA LEU A 192 1.43 -17.81 -10.00
C LEU A 192 2.04 -17.09 -11.21
N ILE A 193 1.31 -16.16 -11.81
CA ILE A 193 1.79 -15.37 -12.94
C ILE A 193 2.90 -14.41 -12.48
N ALA A 194 2.68 -13.68 -11.39
CA ALA A 194 3.64 -12.71 -10.86
C ALA A 194 4.96 -13.37 -10.49
N GLU A 195 4.94 -14.50 -9.77
CA GLU A 195 6.14 -15.26 -9.40
C GLU A 195 6.91 -15.71 -10.65
N CYS A 196 6.23 -16.23 -11.68
CA CYS A 196 6.86 -16.66 -12.92
C CYS A 196 7.49 -15.49 -13.70
N MET A 197 6.80 -14.35 -13.79
CA MET A 197 7.33 -13.15 -14.45
C MET A 197 8.53 -12.57 -13.71
N ILE A 198 8.45 -12.48 -12.37
CA ILE A 198 9.52 -11.95 -11.52
C ILE A 198 10.75 -12.85 -11.59
N SER A 199 10.58 -14.17 -11.45
CA SER A 199 11.70 -15.11 -11.54
C SER A 199 12.38 -15.03 -12.90
N SER A 200 11.62 -14.83 -13.98
CA SER A 200 12.11 -14.71 -15.36
C SER A 200 12.73 -13.35 -15.71
N GLY A 201 12.77 -12.40 -14.76
CA GLY A 201 13.40 -11.08 -14.96
C GLY A 201 12.48 -9.99 -15.54
N TYR A 202 11.17 -10.23 -15.59
CA TYR A 202 10.13 -9.32 -16.12
C TYR A 202 9.38 -8.60 -14.99
N THR A 203 10.07 -8.30 -13.89
CA THR A 203 9.49 -7.61 -12.73
C THR A 203 8.87 -6.28 -13.14
N LYS A 204 9.57 -5.47 -13.94
CA LYS A 204 9.12 -4.11 -14.31
C LYS A 204 7.79 -4.13 -15.07
N GLU A 205 7.65 -5.06 -16.01
CA GLU A 205 6.44 -5.26 -16.80
C GLU A 205 5.29 -5.75 -15.92
N CYS A 206 5.56 -6.70 -15.02
CA CYS A 206 4.59 -7.18 -14.03
C CYS A 206 4.06 -6.04 -13.17
N LEU A 207 4.95 -5.27 -12.53
CA LEU A 207 4.55 -4.20 -11.61
C LEU A 207 3.83 -3.08 -12.35
N LYS A 208 4.27 -2.73 -13.57
CA LYS A 208 3.58 -1.72 -14.39
C LYS A 208 2.12 -2.08 -14.65
N ILE A 209 1.84 -3.34 -14.99
CA ILE A 209 0.46 -3.80 -15.23
C ILE A 209 -0.35 -3.77 -13.94
N TYR A 210 0.22 -4.32 -12.86
CA TYR A 210 -0.44 -4.36 -11.55
C TYR A 210 -0.78 -2.95 -11.04
N ASN A 211 0.22 -2.08 -10.97
CA ASN A 211 0.11 -0.75 -10.38
C ASN A 211 -0.88 0.12 -11.16
N VAL A 212 -0.87 0.09 -12.50
CA VAL A 212 -1.82 0.88 -13.30
C VAL A 212 -3.28 0.50 -13.00
N ILE A 213 -3.57 -0.80 -12.92
CA ILE A 213 -4.95 -1.25 -12.70
C ILE A 213 -5.36 -1.03 -11.25
N ARG A 214 -4.54 -1.45 -10.29
CA ARG A 214 -4.85 -1.37 -8.87
C ARG A 214 -4.89 0.05 -8.36
N LYS A 215 -3.98 0.93 -8.82
CA LYS A 215 -4.04 2.36 -8.55
C LYS A 215 -5.33 2.99 -9.06
N SER A 216 -5.79 2.61 -10.26
CA SER A 216 -7.10 3.08 -10.75
C SER A 216 -8.25 2.66 -9.85
N VAL A 217 -8.23 1.46 -9.27
CA VAL A 217 -9.28 0.98 -8.34
C VAL A 217 -9.25 1.78 -7.03
N ILE A 218 -8.07 2.01 -6.46
CA ILE A 218 -7.94 2.79 -5.23
C ILE A 218 -8.28 4.26 -5.45
N ASP A 219 -7.80 4.88 -6.52
CA ASP A 219 -8.13 6.27 -6.86
C ASP A 219 -9.64 6.44 -7.10
N GLU A 220 -10.29 5.49 -7.76
CA GLU A 220 -11.75 5.46 -7.93
C GLU A 220 -12.48 5.30 -6.58
N GLY A 221 -11.99 4.42 -5.70
CA GLY A 221 -12.53 4.24 -4.36
C GLY A 221 -12.46 5.54 -3.53
N ILE A 222 -11.30 6.19 -3.51
CA ILE A 222 -11.09 7.47 -2.83
C ILE A 222 -12.00 8.57 -3.41
N TYR A 223 -12.15 8.61 -4.74
CA TYR A 223 -13.08 9.54 -5.40
C TYR A 223 -14.53 9.30 -4.98
N ARG A 224 -14.98 8.04 -4.94
CA ARG A 224 -16.34 7.67 -4.52
C ARG A 224 -16.64 8.00 -3.07
N LEU A 225 -15.63 8.03 -2.22
CA LEU A 225 -15.74 8.48 -0.82
C LEU A 225 -15.85 10.00 -0.68
N GLY A 226 -15.77 10.77 -1.77
CA GLY A 226 -15.86 12.23 -1.73
C GLY A 226 -14.58 12.93 -1.28
N VAL A 227 -13.45 12.21 -1.28
CA VAL A 227 -12.14 12.78 -0.92
C VAL A 227 -11.62 13.59 -2.10
N GLU A 228 -11.92 14.88 -2.08
CA GLU A 228 -11.45 15.82 -3.09
C GLU A 228 -10.07 16.37 -2.73
N LYS A 229 -9.22 16.54 -3.75
CA LYS A 229 -7.98 17.31 -3.60
C LYS A 229 -8.30 18.79 -3.51
N LEU A 230 -8.47 19.27 -2.28
CA LEU A 230 -8.75 20.68 -1.99
C LEU A 230 -7.45 21.46 -1.81
N SER A 231 -7.46 22.72 -2.25
CA SER A 231 -6.40 23.68 -1.96
C SER A 231 -6.85 24.66 -0.88
N SER A 232 -5.89 25.25 -0.17
CA SER A 232 -6.16 26.25 0.87
C SER A 232 -6.99 27.43 0.34
N THR A 233 -6.75 27.87 -0.90
CA THR A 233 -7.51 28.97 -1.52
C THR A 233 -8.95 28.60 -1.84
N GLN A 234 -9.24 27.33 -2.15
CA GLN A 234 -10.61 26.86 -2.37
C GLN A 234 -11.38 26.82 -1.05
N VAL A 235 -10.78 26.23 0.00
CA VAL A 235 -11.41 26.15 1.34
C VAL A 235 -11.66 27.55 1.91
N HIS A 236 -10.73 28.48 1.74
CA HIS A 236 -10.90 29.86 2.20
C HIS A 236 -12.11 30.58 1.58
N LYS A 237 -12.49 30.22 0.35
CA LYS A 237 -13.63 30.82 -0.37
C LYS A 237 -14.97 30.15 -0.05
N MET A 238 -14.95 29.00 0.62
CA MET A 238 -16.16 28.25 0.96
C MET A 238 -16.82 28.81 2.21
N HIS A 239 -18.16 28.72 2.25
CA HIS A 239 -18.92 29.01 3.45
C HIS A 239 -18.65 27.91 4.50
N TRP A 240 -18.63 28.28 5.78
CA TRP A 240 -18.22 27.36 6.85
C TRP A 240 -19.09 26.10 6.93
N GLU A 241 -20.38 26.22 6.67
CA GLU A 241 -21.38 25.15 6.69
C GLU A 241 -21.05 24.08 5.64
N VAL A 242 -20.48 24.48 4.50
CA VAL A 242 -20.00 23.55 3.48
C VAL A 242 -18.72 22.85 3.95
N VAL A 243 -17.83 23.60 4.62
CA VAL A 243 -16.61 23.02 5.21
C VAL A 243 -16.96 22.03 6.32
N ASP A 244 -17.94 22.34 7.17
CA ASP A 244 -18.44 21.49 8.25
C ASP A 244 -18.97 20.15 7.72
N LEU A 245 -19.74 20.19 6.64
CA LEU A 245 -20.20 18.99 5.95
C LEU A 245 -19.02 18.19 5.40
N LYS A 246 -18.07 18.84 4.72
CA LYS A 246 -16.87 18.18 4.20
C LYS A 246 -15.99 17.56 5.30
N ILE A 247 -15.93 18.14 6.50
CA ILE A 247 -15.22 17.55 7.64
C ILE A 247 -15.90 16.26 8.09
N LYS A 248 -17.24 16.23 8.14
CA LYS A 248 -18.00 15.02 8.48
C LYS A 248 -17.84 13.94 7.41
N ASP A 249 -17.93 14.31 6.14
CA ASP A 249 -17.73 13.40 5.02
C ASP A 249 -16.30 12.85 5.02
N TRP A 250 -15.29 13.70 5.28
CA TRP A 250 -13.89 13.29 5.41
C TRP A 250 -13.69 12.26 6.53
N ARG A 251 -14.34 12.44 7.69
CA ARG A 251 -14.23 11.48 8.80
C ARG A 251 -14.74 10.09 8.38
N ASN A 252 -15.92 10.04 7.75
CA ASN A 252 -16.50 8.79 7.26
C ASN A 252 -15.62 8.17 6.15
N ALA A 253 -15.14 8.99 5.22
CA ALA A 253 -14.24 8.56 4.16
C ALA A 253 -12.93 7.99 4.70
N MET A 254 -12.37 8.61 5.74
CA MET A 254 -11.12 8.18 6.37
C MET A 254 -11.27 6.82 7.05
N ASP A 255 -12.38 6.59 7.76
CA ASP A 255 -12.67 5.28 8.37
C ASP A 255 -12.75 4.17 7.32
N VAL A 256 -13.52 4.40 6.25
CA VAL A 256 -13.68 3.44 5.14
C VAL A 256 -12.38 3.24 4.37
N ALA A 257 -11.64 4.32 4.08
CA ALA A 257 -10.41 4.23 3.33
C ALA A 257 -9.34 3.42 4.07
N MET A 258 -9.20 3.59 5.39
CA MET A 258 -8.25 2.82 6.19
C MET A 258 -8.63 1.35 6.27
N LYS A 259 -9.84 1.06 6.75
CA LYS A 259 -10.29 -0.30 7.08
C LYS A 259 -10.52 -1.17 5.85
N ILE A 260 -10.95 -0.56 4.75
CA ILE A 260 -11.36 -1.26 3.54
C ILE A 260 -10.35 -1.05 2.41
N LEU A 261 -10.16 0.19 1.93
CA LEU A 261 -9.37 0.43 0.72
C LEU A 261 -7.88 0.08 0.89
N PHE A 262 -7.22 0.70 1.86
CA PHE A 262 -5.78 0.50 2.06
C PHE A 262 -5.48 -0.88 2.63
N ASN A 263 -6.27 -1.35 3.61
CA ASN A 263 -6.10 -2.69 4.15
C ASN A 263 -6.32 -3.79 3.09
N GLY A 264 -7.38 -3.71 2.28
CA GLY A 264 -7.64 -4.68 1.21
C GLY A 264 -6.53 -4.70 0.15
N GLU A 265 -5.99 -3.53 -0.23
CA GLU A 265 -4.85 -3.49 -1.16
C GLU A 265 -3.56 -4.00 -0.54
N ARG A 266 -3.32 -3.76 0.76
CA ARG A 266 -2.18 -4.33 1.48
C ARG A 266 -2.24 -5.86 1.41
N ILE A 267 -3.38 -6.45 1.75
CA ILE A 267 -3.60 -7.89 1.70
C ILE A 267 -3.38 -8.43 0.28
N LEU A 268 -3.85 -7.74 -0.76
CA LEU A 268 -3.67 -8.18 -2.14
C LEU A 268 -2.21 -8.13 -2.59
N CYS A 269 -1.53 -7.00 -2.35
CA CYS A 269 -0.09 -6.86 -2.59
C CYS A 269 0.67 -7.97 -1.87
N ASP A 270 0.26 -8.25 -0.63
CA ASP A 270 0.88 -9.26 0.19
C ASP A 270 0.68 -10.66 -0.37
N HIS A 271 -0.50 -10.98 -0.88
CA HIS A 271 -0.73 -12.28 -1.48
C HIS A 271 0.01 -12.45 -2.81
N VAL A 272 -0.12 -11.48 -3.72
CA VAL A 272 0.40 -11.57 -5.08
C VAL A 272 1.92 -11.54 -5.12
N PHE A 273 2.56 -10.75 -4.25
CA PHE A 273 4.01 -10.55 -4.22
C PHE A 273 4.68 -11.17 -2.98
N ALA A 274 4.10 -12.24 -2.43
CA ALA A 274 4.61 -12.95 -1.24
C ALA A 274 6.07 -13.42 -1.34
N SER A 275 6.65 -13.47 -2.55
CA SER A 275 8.03 -13.88 -2.80
C SER A 275 9.07 -12.78 -2.53
N SER A 276 8.66 -11.52 -2.37
CA SER A 276 9.59 -10.40 -2.15
C SER A 276 8.96 -9.22 -1.41
N ASP A 277 9.44 -8.97 -0.19
CA ASP A 277 9.00 -7.83 0.62
C ASP A 277 9.27 -6.49 -0.06
N ALA A 278 10.46 -6.31 -0.65
CA ALA A 278 10.78 -5.09 -1.40
C ALA A 278 9.80 -4.81 -2.56
N ILE A 279 9.28 -5.84 -3.23
CA ILE A 279 8.31 -5.68 -4.32
C ILE A 279 6.94 -5.33 -3.76
N ARG A 280 6.43 -6.08 -2.78
CA ARG A 280 5.10 -5.85 -2.21
C ARG A 280 4.99 -4.46 -1.57
N GLU A 281 6.05 -4.02 -0.87
CA GLU A 281 6.16 -2.69 -0.26
C GLU A 281 6.13 -1.59 -1.34
N SER A 282 6.93 -1.76 -2.40
CA SER A 282 6.98 -0.80 -3.50
C SER A 282 5.64 -0.68 -4.22
N CYS A 283 4.97 -1.81 -4.49
CA CYS A 283 3.65 -1.83 -5.13
C CYS A 283 2.60 -1.14 -4.27
N PHE A 284 2.48 -1.54 -3.01
CA PHE A 284 1.51 -0.94 -2.10
C PHE A 284 1.72 0.57 -1.97
N THR A 285 2.98 1.01 -1.84
CA THR A 285 3.33 2.43 -1.76
C THR A 285 2.91 3.18 -3.04
N GLU A 286 3.23 2.64 -4.22
CA GLU A 286 2.90 3.30 -5.50
C GLU A 286 1.38 3.47 -5.71
N ILE A 287 0.61 2.50 -5.25
CA ILE A 287 -0.84 2.47 -5.36
C ILE A 287 -1.50 3.41 -4.34
N SER A 288 -1.14 3.31 -3.06
CA SER A 288 -1.84 3.98 -1.96
C SER A 288 -1.40 5.43 -1.71
N LYS A 289 -0.15 5.78 -2.05
CA LYS A 289 0.49 7.02 -1.59
C LYS A 289 -0.29 8.30 -1.92
N ASP A 290 -0.76 8.45 -3.15
CA ASP A 290 -1.43 9.68 -3.57
C ASP A 290 -2.79 9.84 -2.88
N GLY A 291 -3.57 8.76 -2.79
CA GLY A 291 -4.85 8.73 -2.09
C GLY A 291 -4.68 9.01 -0.60
N ALA A 292 -3.71 8.35 0.04
CA ALA A 292 -3.42 8.53 1.46
C ALA A 292 -2.93 9.96 1.77
N ILE A 293 -2.01 10.52 0.97
CA ILE A 293 -1.54 11.90 1.15
C ILE A 293 -2.70 12.90 0.98
N ASN A 294 -3.57 12.71 -0.01
CA ASN A 294 -4.74 13.59 -0.18
C ASN A 294 -5.67 13.53 1.04
N LEU A 295 -5.92 12.34 1.56
CA LEU A 295 -6.76 12.11 2.74
C LEU A 295 -6.15 12.76 4.00
N PHE A 296 -4.86 12.54 4.24
CA PHE A 296 -4.16 13.07 5.41
C PHE A 296 -3.80 14.55 5.31
N SER A 297 -3.82 15.17 4.14
CA SER A 297 -3.54 16.61 3.98
C SER A 297 -4.77 17.50 4.18
N PHE A 298 -5.98 16.95 4.09
CA PHE A 298 -7.21 17.70 4.32
C PHE A 298 -7.27 18.40 5.69
N PRO A 299 -6.95 17.75 6.82
CA PRO A 299 -6.94 18.40 8.14
C PRO A 299 -5.95 19.57 8.25
N GLU A 300 -4.74 19.44 7.67
CA GLU A 300 -3.78 20.54 7.58
C GLU A 300 -4.36 21.76 6.84
N ILE A 301 -5.09 21.52 5.74
CA ILE A 301 -5.73 22.59 4.97
C ILE A 301 -6.83 23.28 5.79
N ILE A 302 -7.63 22.52 6.54
CA ILE A 302 -8.66 23.08 7.42
C ILE A 302 -8.02 23.90 8.54
N ALA A 303 -6.99 23.38 9.20
CA ALA A 303 -6.28 24.06 10.29
C ALA A 303 -5.73 25.44 9.90
N LYS A 304 -5.28 25.61 8.66
CA LYS A 304 -4.78 26.89 8.12
C LYS A 304 -5.89 27.92 7.84
N ASN A 305 -7.13 27.46 7.66
CA ASN A 305 -8.26 28.29 7.24
C ASN A 305 -9.29 28.54 8.36
N SER A 306 -9.21 27.81 9.47
CA SER A 306 -10.09 27.91 10.64
C SER A 306 -9.79 29.15 11.49
N LYS A 307 -10.08 30.35 10.98
CA LYS A 307 -9.99 31.58 11.77
C LYS A 307 -11.32 31.90 12.49
N LYS A 308 -11.17 32.22 13.80
CA LYS A 308 -11.98 33.17 14.61
C LYS A 308 -13.39 32.79 15.09
N SER A 309 -13.74 31.51 15.27
CA SER A 309 -14.95 31.21 16.05
C SER A 309 -14.78 29.99 16.98
N PRO A 310 -15.36 30.04 18.19
CA PRO A 310 -15.40 28.93 19.15
C PRO A 310 -15.85 27.60 18.51
N GLU A 311 -16.88 27.65 17.67
CA GLU A 311 -17.44 26.49 16.96
C GLU A 311 -16.42 25.79 16.06
N LYS A 312 -15.49 26.54 15.46
CA LYS A 312 -14.44 25.96 14.59
C LYS A 312 -13.41 25.19 15.40
N VAL A 313 -13.11 25.62 16.63
CA VAL A 313 -12.12 24.96 17.49
C VAL A 313 -12.54 23.55 17.82
N PHE A 314 -13.82 23.35 18.15
CA PHE A 314 -14.36 22.01 18.40
C PHE A 314 -14.29 21.11 17.18
N ARG A 315 -14.43 21.65 15.95
CA ARG A 315 -14.18 20.87 14.73
C ARG A 315 -12.72 20.49 14.51
N LEU A 316 -11.78 21.33 14.91
CA LEU A 316 -10.36 20.97 14.86
C LEU A 316 -10.03 19.90 15.90
N LEU A 317 -10.59 20.02 17.11
CA LEU A 317 -10.46 19.02 18.17
C LEU A 317 -11.06 17.68 17.75
N ASP A 318 -12.24 17.68 17.13
CA ASP A 318 -12.89 16.53 16.51
C ASP A 318 -11.95 15.81 15.53
N MET A 319 -11.30 16.56 14.64
CA MET A 319 -10.37 16.01 13.64
C MET A 319 -9.09 15.49 14.28
N TYR A 320 -8.51 16.23 15.23
CA TYR A 320 -7.30 15.84 15.95
C TYR A 320 -7.54 14.52 16.69
N THR A 321 -8.62 14.46 17.46
CA THR A 321 -9.03 13.28 18.23
C THR A 321 -9.15 12.06 17.32
N PHE A 322 -9.84 12.22 16.19
CA PHE A 322 -10.04 11.12 15.25
C PHE A 322 -8.72 10.59 14.66
N ILE A 323 -7.79 11.45 14.27
CA ILE A 323 -6.49 11.00 13.74
C ILE A 323 -5.65 10.35 14.84
N ALA A 324 -5.67 10.90 16.05
CA ALA A 324 -4.94 10.36 17.20
C ALA A 324 -5.45 8.97 17.58
N GLU A 325 -6.77 8.77 17.60
CA GLU A 325 -7.41 7.47 17.86
C GLU A 325 -7.08 6.43 16.78
N GLN A 326 -7.04 6.85 15.51
CA GLN A 326 -6.71 5.98 14.38
C GLN A 326 -5.20 5.77 14.19
N TRP A 327 -4.34 6.43 14.98
CA TRP A 327 -2.88 6.37 14.83
C TRP A 327 -2.30 4.94 14.81
N PRO A 328 -2.72 4.01 15.70
CA PRO A 328 -2.22 2.63 15.65
C PRO A 328 -2.56 1.91 14.34
N GLU A 329 -3.74 2.18 13.76
CA GLU A 329 -4.14 1.60 12.47
C GLU A 329 -3.32 2.21 11.32
N ILE A 330 -2.99 3.50 11.40
CA ILE A 330 -2.10 4.17 10.45
C ILE A 330 -0.69 3.56 10.51
N GLU A 331 -0.13 3.35 11.69
CA GLU A 331 1.21 2.76 11.86
C GLU A 331 1.28 1.32 11.37
N THR A 332 0.25 0.52 11.67
CA THR A 332 0.18 -0.88 11.23
C THR A 332 -0.05 -1.00 9.73
N THR A 333 -0.92 -0.16 9.16
CA THR A 333 -1.20 -0.17 7.71
C THR A 333 -0.03 0.38 6.89
N PHE A 334 0.72 1.36 7.40
CA PHE A 334 1.83 2.04 6.71
C PHE A 334 3.18 1.83 7.43
N SER A 335 3.50 0.57 7.74
CA SER A 335 4.60 0.19 8.62
C SER A 335 5.99 0.34 8.00
N PHE A 336 6.12 0.37 6.68
CA PHE A 336 7.43 0.33 6.02
C PHE A 336 8.05 1.72 5.82
N ASP A 337 9.36 1.74 5.58
CA ASP A 337 10.11 2.99 5.36
C ASP A 337 9.72 3.70 4.06
N SER A 338 9.35 2.93 3.02
CA SER A 338 8.78 3.44 1.77
C SER A 338 7.52 4.29 1.97
N GLU A 339 6.79 4.03 3.05
CA GLU A 339 5.50 4.64 3.40
C GLU A 339 5.65 5.76 4.44
N SER A 340 6.88 6.05 4.89
CA SER A 340 7.17 7.10 5.88
C SER A 340 6.61 8.47 5.51
N ALA A 341 6.52 8.79 4.21
CA ALA A 341 5.92 10.03 3.73
C ALA A 341 4.43 10.14 4.11
N ILE A 342 3.69 9.02 4.15
CA ILE A 342 2.27 8.97 4.52
C ILE A 342 2.12 9.24 6.02
N ARG A 343 2.89 8.52 6.86
CA ARG A 343 2.93 8.73 8.31
C ARG A 343 3.35 10.15 8.67
N SER A 344 4.35 10.69 7.97
CA SER A 344 4.81 12.07 8.12
C SER A 344 3.69 13.07 7.80
N GLN A 345 2.94 12.86 6.71
CA GLN A 345 1.81 13.73 6.37
C GLN A 345 0.69 13.69 7.44
N ALA A 346 0.38 12.52 7.99
CA ALA A 346 -0.59 12.39 9.08
C ALA A 346 -0.11 13.13 10.34
N SER A 347 1.18 12.99 10.70
CA SER A 347 1.80 13.71 11.81
C SER A 347 1.79 15.22 11.61
N ILE A 348 2.14 15.71 10.41
CA ILE A 348 2.08 17.13 10.04
C ILE A 348 0.66 17.68 10.23
N SER A 349 -0.36 16.91 9.89
CA SER A 349 -1.75 17.30 10.12
C SER A 349 -2.10 17.43 11.60
N LEU A 350 -1.69 16.47 12.44
CA LEU A 350 -1.86 16.57 13.90
C LEU A 350 -1.16 17.81 14.48
N VAL A 351 0.08 18.08 14.08
CA VAL A 351 0.85 19.25 14.55
C VAL A 351 0.15 20.56 14.16
N ASN A 352 -0.27 20.70 12.90
CA ASN A 352 -0.95 21.91 12.42
C ASN A 352 -2.32 22.10 13.08
N LEU A 353 -3.08 21.02 13.30
CA LEU A 353 -4.33 21.06 14.07
C LEU A 353 -4.07 21.54 15.49
N GLY A 354 -3.08 20.95 16.18
CA GLY A 354 -2.69 21.33 17.54
C GLY A 354 -2.26 22.79 17.63
N GLU A 355 -1.48 23.29 16.67
CA GLU A 355 -1.08 24.70 16.62
C GLU A 355 -2.26 25.65 16.42
N SER A 356 -3.19 25.29 15.54
CA SER A 356 -4.40 26.07 15.30
C SER A 356 -5.32 26.10 16.54
N ILE A 357 -5.46 24.97 17.24
CA ILE A 357 -6.20 24.88 18.51
C ILE A 357 -5.53 25.73 19.60
N ARG A 358 -4.21 25.62 19.79
CA ARG A 358 -3.44 26.44 20.75
C ARG A 358 -3.62 27.94 20.48
N THR A 359 -3.55 28.33 19.21
CA THR A 359 -3.76 29.73 18.79
C THR A 359 -5.17 30.19 19.14
N ALA A 360 -6.18 29.39 18.84
CA ALA A 360 -7.57 29.74 19.10
C ALA A 360 -7.90 29.85 20.60
N LEU A 361 -7.33 28.97 21.44
CA LEU A 361 -7.45 29.06 22.90
C LEU A 361 -6.81 30.35 23.44
N SER A 362 -5.62 30.72 22.96
CA SER A 362 -4.97 31.97 23.36
C SER A 362 -5.75 33.20 22.89
N GLU A 363 -6.30 33.18 21.68
CA GLU A 363 -7.17 34.25 21.18
C GLU A 363 -8.44 34.39 22.04
N PHE A 364 -9.06 33.28 22.43
CA PHE A 364 -10.22 33.26 23.32
C PHE A 364 -9.89 33.89 24.69
N GLU A 365 -8.79 33.49 25.33
CA GLU A 365 -8.31 34.09 26.57
C GLU A 365 -8.12 35.61 26.43
N THR A 366 -7.46 36.06 25.36
CA THR A 366 -7.25 37.50 25.13
C THR A 366 -8.55 38.26 24.85
N ALA A 367 -9.57 37.61 24.28
CA ALA A 367 -10.88 38.21 24.05
C ALA A 367 -11.62 38.41 25.38
N LEU A 368 -11.61 37.40 26.25
CA LEU A 368 -12.20 37.48 27.59
C LEU A 368 -11.57 38.59 28.44
N GLN A 369 -10.24 38.69 28.44
CA GLN A 369 -9.52 39.74 29.17
C GLN A 369 -9.87 41.15 28.67
N LYS A 370 -10.07 41.33 27.36
CA LYS A 370 -10.43 42.64 26.76
C LYS A 370 -11.87 43.05 27.04
N GLU A 371 -12.81 42.11 27.07
CA GLU A 371 -14.23 42.40 27.30
C GLU A 371 -14.54 42.60 28.79
N SER A 372 -13.89 41.84 29.68
CA SER A 372 -14.02 42.00 31.13
C SER A 372 -13.65 43.41 31.63
N LEU A 373 -12.83 44.16 30.88
CA LEU A 373 -12.40 45.51 31.24
C LEU A 373 -13.42 46.61 30.87
N LYS A 374 -14.47 46.30 30.09
CA LYS A 374 -15.32 47.32 29.45
C LYS A 374 -16.73 47.46 30.01
N THR A 375 -17.30 46.42 30.64
CA THR A 375 -18.75 46.38 30.92
C THR A 375 -19.06 45.98 32.36
N PRO A 376 -19.27 46.97 33.27
CA PRO A 376 -19.89 46.68 34.56
C PRO A 376 -21.38 46.34 34.38
N VAL A 377 -21.84 45.22 34.96
CA VAL A 377 -23.26 44.85 34.97
C VAL A 377 -24.01 45.75 35.95
N ALA A 378 -24.96 46.53 35.46
CA ALA A 378 -25.87 47.28 36.32
C ALA A 378 -26.66 46.31 37.22
N GLY A 379 -26.55 46.48 38.54
CA GLY A 379 -27.27 45.65 39.52
C GLY A 379 -26.54 44.41 40.05
N GLY A 380 -25.28 44.18 39.69
CA GLY A 380 -24.43 43.15 40.32
C GLY A 380 -24.77 41.69 39.97
N GLY A 381 -25.48 41.44 38.87
CA GLY A 381 -25.76 40.09 38.37
C GLY A 381 -24.59 39.43 37.63
N ILE A 382 -24.74 38.14 37.29
CA ILE A 382 -23.74 37.39 36.49
C ILE A 382 -23.65 37.99 35.09
N HIS A 383 -22.43 38.30 34.64
CA HIS A 383 -22.18 38.84 33.30
C HIS A 383 -22.37 37.76 32.23
N HIS A 384 -22.95 38.10 31.08
CA HIS A 384 -23.17 37.16 29.97
C HIS A 384 -21.89 36.44 29.53
N LEU A 385 -20.79 37.19 29.42
CA LEU A 385 -19.43 36.67 29.19
C LEU A 385 -19.04 35.52 30.13
N THR A 386 -19.44 35.57 31.41
CA THR A 386 -19.15 34.49 32.38
C THR A 386 -19.89 33.22 31.99
N LEU A 387 -21.15 33.32 31.55
CA LEU A 387 -21.91 32.16 31.08
C LEU A 387 -21.31 31.58 29.80
N GLU A 388 -20.92 32.43 28.85
CA GLU A 388 -20.28 32.00 27.60
C GLU A 388 -18.91 31.34 27.86
N ALA A 389 -18.10 31.91 28.74
CA ALA A 389 -16.80 31.35 29.12
C ALA A 389 -16.93 30.00 29.80
N MET A 390 -17.84 29.88 30.78
CA MET A 390 -18.06 28.61 31.47
C MET A 390 -18.64 27.53 30.55
N ASN A 391 -19.56 27.90 29.64
CA ASN A 391 -20.06 26.96 28.63
C ASN A 391 -18.93 26.47 27.71
N TYR A 392 -18.05 27.37 27.26
CA TYR A 392 -16.92 27.00 26.41
C TYR A 392 -15.93 26.08 27.13
N ILE A 393 -15.58 26.38 28.39
CA ILE A 393 -14.69 25.52 29.21
C ILE A 393 -15.33 24.16 29.47
N THR A 394 -16.64 24.12 29.75
CA THR A 394 -17.37 22.85 29.95
C THR A 394 -17.29 21.97 28.70
N LEU A 395 -17.48 22.55 27.51
CA LEU A 395 -17.33 21.82 26.25
C LEU A 395 -15.89 21.36 25.97
N LEU A 396 -14.88 22.13 26.40
CA LEU A 396 -13.49 21.73 26.28
C LEU A 396 -13.13 20.56 27.20
N ALA A 397 -13.80 20.43 28.34
CA ALA A 397 -13.55 19.34 29.29
C ALA A 397 -13.79 17.96 28.67
N ASP A 398 -14.71 17.86 27.69
CA ASP A 398 -14.96 16.63 26.94
C ASP A 398 -13.75 16.16 26.11
N TYR A 399 -12.79 17.04 25.84
CA TYR A 399 -11.56 16.79 25.07
C TYR A 399 -10.29 16.70 25.93
N ASN A 400 -10.42 16.49 27.24
CA ASN A 400 -9.29 16.49 28.17
C ASN A 400 -8.16 15.50 27.78
N ASN A 401 -8.53 14.35 27.20
CA ASN A 401 -7.59 13.34 26.72
C ASN A 401 -6.63 13.92 25.66
N VAL A 402 -7.15 14.61 24.64
CA VAL A 402 -6.34 15.15 23.54
C VAL A 402 -5.75 16.52 23.85
N LEU A 403 -6.44 17.32 24.67
CA LEU A 403 -5.95 18.63 25.08
C LEU A 403 -4.68 18.51 25.92
N SER A 404 -4.57 17.46 26.74
CA SER A 404 -3.34 17.17 27.48
C SER A 404 -2.15 17.06 26.52
N ASP A 405 -2.29 16.31 25.43
CA ASP A 405 -1.22 16.13 24.43
C ASP A 405 -0.93 17.42 23.65
N ILE A 406 -1.98 18.15 23.23
CA ILE A 406 -1.84 19.40 22.45
C ILE A 406 -1.13 20.50 23.25
N LEU A 407 -1.37 20.57 24.58
CA LEU A 407 -0.91 21.66 25.42
C LEU A 407 0.48 21.44 26.05
N VAL A 408 1.03 20.22 26.01
CA VAL A 408 2.38 19.90 26.51
C VAL A 408 3.45 20.78 25.87
N GLU A 409 3.32 21.13 24.58
CA GLU A 409 4.30 21.94 23.84
C GLU A 409 4.19 23.45 24.08
N SER A 410 3.29 23.88 24.97
CA SER A 410 2.93 25.28 25.13
C SER A 410 3.40 25.84 26.47
N PRO A 411 4.30 26.84 26.51
CA PRO A 411 4.70 27.44 27.78
C PRO A 411 3.49 28.08 28.46
N PRO A 412 3.34 27.94 29.80
CA PRO A 412 2.27 28.58 30.54
C PRO A 412 2.33 30.11 30.36
N PRO A 413 1.18 30.81 30.41
CA PRO A 413 1.17 32.26 30.29
C PRO A 413 2.04 32.89 31.38
N ALA A 414 2.79 33.94 31.01
CA ALA A 414 3.88 34.49 31.83
C ALA A 414 3.45 35.14 33.16
N LYS A 415 2.15 35.18 33.48
CA LYS A 415 1.60 35.63 34.77
C LYS A 415 0.26 34.93 35.01
N GLY A 416 0.19 34.04 36.00
CA GLY A 416 -1.09 33.62 36.56
C GLY A 416 -1.75 34.85 37.21
N SER A 417 -2.97 35.19 36.80
CA SER A 417 -3.80 36.20 37.46
C SER A 417 -4.37 35.69 38.79
N LEU A 418 -4.32 34.38 39.04
CA LEU A 418 -4.83 33.73 40.24
C LEU A 418 -3.71 33.41 41.25
N PRO A 419 -3.95 33.61 42.57
CA PRO A 419 -3.03 33.19 43.63
C PRO A 419 -2.76 31.67 43.60
N GLU A 420 -1.55 31.25 43.97
CA GLU A 420 -1.12 29.84 44.09
C GLU A 420 -2.09 28.97 44.92
N SER A 421 -2.85 29.56 45.84
CA SER A 421 -3.85 28.88 46.66
C SER A 421 -5.04 28.33 45.87
N TYR A 422 -5.31 28.81 44.65
CA TYR A 422 -6.40 28.32 43.80
C TYR A 422 -6.02 27.06 43.01
N PHE A 423 -4.73 26.75 42.93
CA PHE A 423 -4.20 25.61 42.17
C PHE A 423 -4.14 24.30 42.97
N GLY A 424 -4.62 24.31 44.22
CA GLY A 424 -4.52 23.14 45.08
C GLY A 424 -3.08 22.73 45.40
N ILE A 425 -2.13 23.68 45.34
CA ILE A 425 -0.76 23.47 45.82
C ILE A 425 -0.80 23.55 47.36
N ALA A 426 -1.34 22.50 47.98
CA ALA A 426 -1.08 22.24 49.38
C ALA A 426 0.25 21.49 49.46
N ASP A 427 1.31 22.20 49.86
CA ASP A 427 2.60 21.71 50.39
C ASP A 427 2.88 20.21 50.22
N SER A 428 2.98 19.74 48.98
CA SER A 428 3.43 18.39 48.67
C SER A 428 4.29 18.43 47.42
N ASP A 429 5.43 17.76 47.55
CA ASP A 429 6.57 17.67 46.64
C ASP A 429 6.23 16.85 45.38
N GLU A 430 5.01 17.00 44.85
CA GLU A 430 4.43 16.17 43.80
C GLU A 430 4.31 16.97 42.49
N SER A 431 4.78 16.33 41.42
CA SER A 431 4.75 16.67 40.00
C SER A 431 4.13 18.02 39.57
N PRO A 432 4.78 18.80 38.69
CA PRO A 432 4.21 20.06 38.19
C PRO A 432 2.78 19.86 37.67
N ALA A 433 1.89 20.80 38.00
CA ALA A 433 0.48 20.74 37.62
C ALA A 433 0.33 20.44 36.12
N PRO A 434 -0.63 19.58 35.71
CA PRO A 434 -0.87 19.25 34.32
C PRO A 434 -0.94 20.51 33.44
N ALA A 435 -0.36 20.47 32.24
CA ALA A 435 -0.28 21.63 31.34
C ALA A 435 -1.66 22.26 31.08
N ILE A 436 -2.72 21.45 31.06
CA ILE A 436 -4.10 21.91 30.92
C ILE A 436 -4.55 22.78 32.12
N SER A 437 -4.21 22.40 33.36
CA SER A 437 -4.56 23.15 34.57
C SER A 437 -3.87 24.51 34.62
N LEU A 438 -2.62 24.59 34.15
CA LEU A 438 -1.88 25.85 34.05
C LEU A 438 -2.44 26.77 32.95
N ARG A 439 -3.05 26.21 31.91
CA ARG A 439 -3.60 26.98 30.77
C ARG A 439 -4.97 27.59 31.03
N PHE A 440 -5.79 27.00 31.90
CA PHE A 440 -7.13 27.51 32.24
C PHE A 440 -7.18 28.27 33.57
N ALA A 441 -6.03 28.79 34.02
CA ALA A 441 -5.86 29.40 35.32
C ALA A 441 -6.19 30.92 35.38
N TRP A 442 -7.08 31.39 34.51
CA TRP A 442 -7.43 32.80 34.36
C TRP A 442 -8.85 33.12 34.83
#